data_AF-A0A5W1Z917-F1
#
_entry.id   AF-A0A5W1Z917-F1
#
_cell.length_a   1.000
_cell.length_b   1.000
_cell.length_c   1.000
_cell.angle_alpha   90.00
_cell.angle_beta   90.00
_cell.angle_gamma   90.00
#
_symmetry.space_group_name_H-M   'P 1'
#
loop_
_entity.id
_entity.type
_entity.pdbx_description
1 polymer ?
#
loop_
_entity_poly.entity_id
_entity_poly.type
_entity_poly.pdbx_seq_one_letter_code
_entity_poly.pdbx_strand_id
1 'polypeptide(L)'
;GQAVVMSGVNLTTGGDVDITGLAKNLTTGGLGAASSSGVQLSGSNISSTGGNITLTGTAGTDVSHPSISSLQVSNSTFTTNNALTLNGTTETTTGVKVTGSTLSAATLNVNGVARVQGTGFSLATSQLLGGLADLTNVSLSSAGSAAGAQNVLDNSIVNDANRDTLLAKRIENMTSVEMNGTAIFDDSAKSDKGWTHDYSSVDTPNGGWIFNNTSVTAGGDVNLKGVAFTNATVTVSNGSLTLDNGGAVPLTGTTVTVNDGAV
;
A
#
# COMPACT_ATOMS: atom_id res chain seq x y z
N GLY A 1 -22.36 10.46 11.82
CA GLY A 1 -21.93 11.33 10.70
C GLY A 1 -22.70 10.97 9.44
N GLN A 2 -22.44 11.63 8.31
CA GLN A 2 -23.03 11.28 7.01
C GLN A 2 -22.08 10.32 6.28
N ALA A 3 -22.24 9.01 6.53
CA ALA A 3 -21.57 7.99 5.74
C ALA A 3 -22.19 7.91 4.35
N VAL A 4 -21.39 7.61 3.34
CA VAL A 4 -21.85 7.36 1.97
C VAL A 4 -21.67 5.89 1.67
N VAL A 5 -22.76 5.21 1.33
CA VAL A 5 -22.74 3.82 0.85
C VAL A 5 -23.34 3.79 -0.53
N MET A 6 -22.58 3.31 -1.51
CA MET A 6 -23.00 3.21 -2.89
C MET A 6 -22.71 1.80 -3.41
N SER A 7 -23.72 1.16 -4.00
CA SER A 7 -23.60 -0.18 -4.55
C SER A 7 -24.24 -0.23 -5.93
N GLY A 8 -23.51 -0.76 -6.92
CA GLY A 8 -24.03 -0.87 -8.29
C GLY A 8 -24.24 0.47 -9.01
N VAL A 9 -23.58 1.53 -8.58
CA VAL A 9 -23.77 2.87 -9.16
C VAL A 9 -23.05 2.96 -10.50
N ASN A 10 -23.75 3.41 -11.53
CA ASN A 10 -23.17 3.76 -12.82
C ASN A 10 -23.27 5.27 -13.00
N LEU A 11 -22.14 5.97 -12.98
CA LEU A 11 -22.06 7.42 -13.11
C LEU A 11 -21.11 7.77 -14.26
N THR A 12 -21.56 8.66 -15.16
CA THR A 12 -20.72 9.24 -16.19
C THR A 12 -20.98 10.74 -16.24
N THR A 13 -19.93 11.54 -16.05
CA THR A 13 -20.03 13.01 -16.02
C THR A 13 -18.98 13.64 -16.92
N GLY A 14 -19.29 14.84 -17.42
CA GLY A 14 -18.31 15.67 -18.13
C GLY A 14 -17.32 16.39 -17.22
N GLY A 15 -17.73 16.69 -15.99
CA GLY A 15 -16.92 17.39 -14.99
C GLY A 15 -16.49 16.50 -13.83
N ASP A 16 -16.01 17.13 -12.76
CA ASP A 16 -15.49 16.44 -11.58
C ASP A 16 -16.53 15.54 -10.90
N VAL A 17 -16.06 14.47 -10.27
CA VAL A 17 -16.84 13.62 -9.38
C VAL A 17 -16.23 13.67 -8.00
N ASP A 18 -16.93 14.31 -7.05
CA ASP A 18 -16.50 14.39 -5.66
C ASP A 18 -17.45 13.61 -4.75
N ILE A 19 -16.94 12.55 -4.13
CA ILE A 19 -17.68 11.71 -3.19
C ILE A 19 -17.03 11.84 -1.82
N THR A 20 -17.74 12.45 -0.87
CA THR A 20 -17.23 12.67 0.49
C THR A 20 -18.18 12.07 1.52
N GLY A 21 -17.62 11.35 2.49
CA GLY A 21 -18.38 10.76 3.58
C GLY A 21 -17.63 10.77 4.90
N LEU A 22 -18.37 11.03 5.98
CA LEU A 22 -17.85 11.23 7.33
C LEU A 22 -18.62 10.37 8.35
N ALA A 23 -17.95 9.37 8.92
CA ALA A 23 -18.45 8.57 10.02
C ALA A 23 -17.82 9.00 11.36
N LYS A 24 -18.64 9.64 12.21
CA LYS A 24 -18.26 10.10 13.56
C LYS A 24 -19.38 9.86 14.56
N ASN A 25 -19.02 9.71 15.84
CA ASN A 25 -19.94 9.80 16.97
C ASN A 25 -20.57 11.19 16.99
N LEU A 26 -21.90 11.27 16.96
CA LEU A 26 -22.62 12.55 16.90
C LEU A 26 -22.68 13.24 18.27
N THR A 27 -22.57 12.48 19.37
CA THR A 27 -22.65 12.99 20.74
C THR A 27 -21.32 13.58 21.19
N THR A 28 -20.20 12.88 20.94
CA THR A 28 -18.87 13.33 21.37
C THR A 28 -18.12 14.09 20.29
N GLY A 29 -18.60 14.06 19.04
CA GLY A 29 -17.87 14.56 17.87
C GLY A 29 -16.63 13.73 17.51
N GLY A 30 -16.28 12.74 18.35
CA GLY A 30 -15.15 11.85 18.15
C GLY A 30 -15.33 10.97 16.92
N LEU A 31 -14.25 10.78 16.18
CA LEU A 31 -14.19 9.80 15.11
C LEU A 31 -14.42 8.41 15.76
N GLY A 32 -15.44 7.67 15.30
CA GLY A 32 -15.49 6.22 15.47
C GLY A 32 -16.32 5.52 16.53
N ALA A 33 -17.58 5.93 16.68
CA ALA A 33 -18.55 5.11 17.41
C ALA A 33 -19.73 4.61 16.56
N ALA A 34 -19.63 4.68 15.23
CA ALA A 34 -20.73 4.34 14.33
C ALA A 34 -20.65 2.95 13.71
N SER A 35 -19.55 2.20 13.94
CA SER A 35 -19.24 0.96 13.21
C SER A 35 -19.52 1.09 11.70
N SER A 36 -19.06 2.18 11.09
CA SER A 36 -19.34 2.51 9.69
C SER A 36 -18.11 3.11 9.00
N SER A 37 -17.99 2.84 7.70
CA SER A 37 -17.09 3.55 6.79
C SER A 37 -17.54 5.00 6.59
N GLY A 38 -16.60 5.87 6.25
CA GLY A 38 -16.91 7.22 5.77
C GLY A 38 -17.51 7.13 4.37
N VAL A 39 -16.81 6.42 3.48
CA VAL A 39 -17.25 6.11 2.12
C VAL A 39 -17.09 4.61 1.88
N GLN A 40 -18.14 3.95 1.37
CA GLN A 40 -18.12 2.57 0.91
C GLN A 40 -18.71 2.49 -0.50
N LEU A 41 -17.90 2.10 -1.48
CA LEU A 41 -18.32 1.82 -2.85
C LEU A 41 -18.14 0.35 -3.15
N SER A 42 -19.17 -0.27 -3.73
CA SER A 42 -19.13 -1.66 -4.19
C SER A 42 -19.76 -1.80 -5.57
N GLY A 43 -19.16 -2.58 -6.47
CA GLY A 43 -19.81 -2.91 -7.76
C GLY A 43 -20.12 -1.70 -8.64
N SER A 44 -19.43 -0.57 -8.45
CA SER A 44 -19.79 0.71 -9.09
C SER A 44 -18.89 1.01 -10.28
N ASN A 45 -19.41 1.65 -11.31
CA ASN A 45 -18.66 2.17 -12.45
C ASN A 45 -18.77 3.69 -12.48
N ILE A 46 -17.67 4.38 -12.18
CA ILE A 46 -17.62 5.84 -12.07
C ILE A 46 -16.67 6.38 -13.13
N SER A 47 -17.19 7.18 -14.05
CA SER A 47 -16.40 7.80 -15.11
C SER A 47 -16.55 9.31 -15.14
N SER A 48 -15.43 10.01 -15.29
CA SER A 48 -15.39 11.45 -15.59
C SER A 48 -14.61 11.65 -16.88
N THR A 49 -15.26 12.20 -17.92
CA THR A 49 -14.63 12.36 -19.24
C THR A 49 -13.78 13.61 -19.35
N GLY A 50 -14.03 14.63 -18.51
CA GLY A 50 -13.34 15.91 -18.55
C GLY A 50 -12.88 16.43 -17.18
N GLY A 51 -13.21 15.76 -16.08
CA GLY A 51 -12.83 16.15 -14.72
C GLY A 51 -12.04 15.08 -13.98
N ASN A 52 -11.72 15.39 -12.73
CA ASN A 52 -11.10 14.50 -11.77
C ASN A 52 -12.15 13.60 -11.11
N ILE A 53 -11.68 12.55 -10.44
CA ILE A 53 -12.49 11.78 -9.51
C ILE A 53 -11.82 11.83 -8.15
N THR A 54 -12.53 12.33 -7.14
CA THR A 54 -12.05 12.42 -5.76
C THR A 54 -12.99 11.68 -4.82
N LEU A 55 -12.44 10.74 -4.05
CA LEU A 55 -13.15 10.04 -3.00
C LEU A 55 -12.51 10.39 -1.66
N THR A 56 -13.31 10.88 -0.71
CA THR A 56 -12.84 11.25 0.63
C THR A 56 -13.68 10.56 1.70
N GLY A 57 -13.11 9.53 2.31
CA GLY A 57 -13.67 8.83 3.46
C GLY A 57 -12.97 9.20 4.76
N THR A 58 -13.71 9.71 5.72
CA THR A 58 -13.20 9.88 7.10
C THR A 58 -14.05 9.06 8.05
N ALA A 59 -13.42 8.17 8.82
CA ALA A 59 -14.11 7.39 9.83
C ALA A 59 -13.16 7.12 10.99
N GLY A 60 -13.58 7.32 12.23
CA GLY A 60 -12.88 6.63 13.31
C GLY A 60 -13.31 5.19 13.26
N THR A 61 -12.38 4.28 13.11
CA THR A 61 -12.70 2.87 13.22
C THR A 61 -12.31 2.38 14.59
N ASP A 62 -12.85 1.22 14.94
CA ASP A 62 -12.54 0.51 16.17
C ASP A 62 -11.81 -0.79 15.80
N VAL A 63 -10.77 -1.14 16.54
CA VAL A 63 -10.01 -2.38 16.36
C VAL A 63 -10.88 -3.64 16.53
N SER A 64 -11.98 -3.54 17.26
CA SER A 64 -12.99 -4.60 17.39
C SER A 64 -13.79 -4.83 16.10
N HIS A 65 -13.72 -3.92 15.13
CA HIS A 65 -14.40 -4.00 13.83
C HIS A 65 -13.40 -3.86 12.67
N PRO A 66 -12.47 -4.82 12.49
CA PRO A 66 -11.35 -4.69 11.55
C PRO A 66 -11.77 -4.68 10.07
N SER A 67 -13.01 -5.05 9.75
CA SER A 67 -13.56 -5.04 8.39
C SER A 67 -13.90 -3.64 7.88
N ILE A 68 -13.99 -2.66 8.78
CA ILE A 68 -14.36 -1.29 8.46
C ILE A 68 -13.09 -0.54 8.06
N SER A 69 -13.20 0.29 7.03
CA SER A 69 -12.15 1.22 6.60
C SER A 69 -12.78 2.59 6.39
N SER A 70 -12.00 3.68 6.46
CA SER A 70 -12.60 5.01 6.29
C SER A 70 -13.03 5.27 4.85
N LEU A 71 -12.20 4.91 3.87
CA LEU A 71 -12.57 4.77 2.47
C LEU A 71 -12.43 3.30 2.05
N GLN A 72 -13.54 2.69 1.63
CA GLN A 72 -13.57 1.33 1.10
C GLN A 72 -14.12 1.33 -0.33
N VAL A 73 -13.36 0.73 -1.24
CA VAL A 73 -13.72 0.54 -2.64
C VAL A 73 -13.57 -0.94 -2.97
N SER A 74 -14.65 -1.56 -3.44
CA SER A 74 -14.64 -2.98 -3.82
C SER A 74 -15.29 -3.20 -5.18
N ASN A 75 -14.73 -4.11 -5.98
CA ASN A 75 -15.33 -4.58 -7.23
C ASN A 75 -15.82 -3.44 -8.15
N SER A 76 -15.08 -2.33 -8.21
CA SER A 76 -15.52 -1.10 -8.86
C SER A 76 -14.56 -0.67 -9.95
N THR A 77 -15.06 0.08 -10.94
CA THR A 77 -14.26 0.64 -12.02
C THR A 77 -14.27 2.16 -11.93
N PHE A 78 -13.08 2.76 -11.97
CA PHE A 78 -12.91 4.21 -12.05
C PHE A 78 -12.17 4.57 -13.33
N THR A 79 -12.73 5.48 -14.10
CA THR A 79 -12.14 5.91 -15.38
C THR A 79 -12.19 7.42 -15.53
N THR A 80 -11.02 8.05 -15.54
CA THR A 80 -10.84 9.46 -15.89
C THR A 80 -9.60 9.62 -16.77
N ASN A 81 -9.54 10.69 -17.56
CA ASN A 81 -8.31 11.09 -18.25
C ASN A 81 -7.46 12.07 -17.42
N ASN A 82 -7.90 12.40 -16.20
CA ASN A 82 -7.25 13.33 -15.28
C ASN A 82 -6.79 12.59 -14.01
N ALA A 83 -6.90 13.22 -12.83
CA ALA A 83 -6.50 12.62 -11.57
C ALA A 83 -7.63 11.79 -10.95
N LEU A 84 -7.27 10.60 -10.45
CA LEU A 84 -8.06 9.84 -9.49
C LEU A 84 -7.41 9.98 -8.11
N THR A 85 -8.15 10.52 -7.13
CA THR A 85 -7.64 10.75 -5.78
C THR A 85 -8.49 10.02 -4.75
N LEU A 86 -7.83 9.18 -3.95
CA LEU A 86 -8.42 8.40 -2.87
C LEU A 86 -7.88 8.89 -1.53
N ASN A 87 -8.73 9.54 -0.74
CA ASN A 87 -8.39 10.04 0.59
C ASN A 87 -9.13 9.23 1.65
N GLY A 88 -8.40 8.63 2.57
CA GLY A 88 -8.93 7.85 3.66
C GLY A 88 -8.27 8.23 4.97
N THR A 89 -9.03 8.68 5.97
CA THR A 89 -8.48 8.97 7.30
C THR A 89 -9.22 8.22 8.39
N THR A 90 -8.45 7.49 9.21
CA THR A 90 -8.93 6.76 10.37
C THR A 90 -8.00 6.81 11.56
N GLU A 91 -8.47 6.30 12.69
CA GLU A 91 -7.69 6.16 13.93
C GLU A 91 -6.97 4.80 13.99
N THR A 92 -7.62 3.66 13.67
CA THR A 92 -7.08 2.34 14.07
C THR A 92 -7.08 1.21 13.03
N THR A 93 -7.90 1.26 11.98
CA THR A 93 -8.01 0.17 10.97
C THR A 93 -7.34 0.60 9.66
N THR A 94 -8.03 0.67 8.53
CA THR A 94 -7.49 1.07 7.25
C THR A 94 -7.99 2.44 6.82
N GLY A 95 -7.08 3.32 6.41
CA GLY A 95 -7.42 4.60 5.78
C GLY A 95 -8.06 4.37 4.41
N VAL A 96 -7.28 3.93 3.44
CA VAL A 96 -7.79 3.60 2.09
C VAL A 96 -7.71 2.10 1.85
N LYS A 97 -8.83 1.46 1.54
CA LYS A 97 -8.88 0.05 1.16
C LYS A 97 -9.52 -0.10 -0.23
N VAL A 98 -8.76 -0.64 -1.18
CA VAL A 98 -9.22 -0.93 -2.54
C VAL A 98 -9.06 -2.42 -2.83
N THR A 99 -10.14 -3.06 -3.26
CA THR A 99 -10.20 -4.51 -3.52
C THR A 99 -10.96 -4.82 -4.81
N GLY A 100 -10.55 -5.81 -5.60
CA GLY A 100 -11.31 -6.25 -6.78
C GLY A 100 -11.54 -5.17 -7.85
N SER A 101 -10.81 -4.05 -7.83
CA SER A 101 -11.20 -2.84 -8.57
C SER A 101 -10.28 -2.52 -9.74
N THR A 102 -10.79 -1.85 -10.75
CA THR A 102 -10.02 -1.41 -11.93
C THR A 102 -9.90 0.12 -11.93
N LEU A 103 -8.68 0.64 -11.90
CA LEU A 103 -8.40 2.07 -11.86
C LEU A 103 -7.68 2.50 -13.15
N SER A 104 -8.25 3.47 -13.86
CA SER A 104 -7.67 4.07 -15.06
C SER A 104 -7.73 5.58 -14.96
N ALA A 105 -6.57 6.22 -14.89
CA ALA A 105 -6.41 7.66 -14.75
C ALA A 105 -5.10 8.13 -15.40
N ALA A 106 -4.95 9.44 -15.63
CA ALA A 106 -3.64 10.00 -15.96
C ALA A 106 -2.71 9.95 -14.73
N THR A 107 -3.25 10.20 -13.54
CA THR A 107 -2.54 10.04 -12.27
C THR A 107 -3.45 9.41 -11.21
N LEU A 108 -2.85 8.64 -10.31
CA LEU A 108 -3.52 8.07 -9.13
C LEU A 108 -2.84 8.56 -7.86
N ASN A 109 -3.61 9.16 -6.96
CA ASN A 109 -3.13 9.57 -5.64
C ASN A 109 -3.87 8.76 -4.57
N VAL A 110 -3.14 7.99 -3.77
CA VAL A 110 -3.68 7.23 -2.64
C VAL A 110 -3.12 7.80 -1.34
N ASN A 111 -3.98 8.48 -0.58
CA ASN A 111 -3.64 9.14 0.68
C ASN A 111 -4.39 8.44 1.81
N GLY A 112 -3.75 7.46 2.45
CA GLY A 112 -4.35 6.63 3.47
C GLY A 112 -3.72 6.85 4.84
N VAL A 113 -4.52 7.26 5.83
CA VAL A 113 -4.03 7.64 7.15
C VAL A 113 -4.67 6.80 8.24
N ALA A 114 -3.85 6.20 9.11
CA ALA A 114 -4.27 5.51 10.32
C ALA A 114 -3.50 6.07 11.55
N ARG A 115 -4.14 6.98 12.28
CA ARG A 115 -3.45 7.90 13.23
C ARG A 115 -2.92 7.28 14.52
N VAL A 116 -3.52 6.19 14.99
CA VAL A 116 -3.15 5.52 16.25
C VAL A 116 -2.49 4.18 15.96
N GLN A 117 -3.07 3.37 15.07
CA GLN A 117 -2.55 2.08 14.63
C GLN A 117 -3.24 1.64 13.32
N GLY A 118 -2.78 0.54 12.72
CA GLY A 118 -3.48 -0.12 11.62
C GLY A 118 -2.75 0.03 10.28
N THR A 119 -3.51 0.33 9.23
CA THR A 119 -3.04 0.38 7.86
C THR A 119 -3.31 1.75 7.24
N GLY A 120 -2.29 2.41 6.70
CA GLY A 120 -2.49 3.65 5.95
C GLY A 120 -3.35 3.39 4.72
N PHE A 121 -2.78 2.65 3.76
CA PHE A 121 -3.48 2.18 2.58
C PHE A 121 -3.27 0.68 2.29
N SER A 122 -4.27 0.08 1.65
CA SER A 122 -4.24 -1.29 1.14
C SER A 122 -4.87 -1.35 -0.24
N LEU A 123 -4.09 -1.78 -1.23
CA LEU A 123 -4.58 -2.09 -2.58
C LEU A 123 -4.31 -3.57 -2.83
N ALA A 124 -5.38 -4.33 -3.06
CA ALA A 124 -5.29 -5.76 -3.28
C ALA A 124 -6.25 -6.20 -4.38
N THR A 125 -5.96 -7.30 -5.08
CA THR A 125 -6.82 -7.92 -6.11
C THR A 125 -7.36 -6.91 -7.13
N SER A 126 -6.59 -5.87 -7.46
CA SER A 126 -7.01 -4.71 -8.23
C SER A 126 -6.08 -4.48 -9.43
N GLN A 127 -6.54 -3.75 -10.42
CA GLN A 127 -5.80 -3.50 -11.66
C GLN A 127 -5.58 -2.00 -11.85
N LEU A 128 -4.34 -1.63 -12.13
CA LEU A 128 -3.96 -0.29 -12.56
C LEU A 128 -3.73 -0.34 -14.08
N LEU A 129 -4.50 0.44 -14.84
CA LEU A 129 -4.46 0.42 -16.29
C LEU A 129 -3.70 1.60 -16.88
N GLY A 130 -3.26 1.44 -18.14
CA GLY A 130 -2.63 2.50 -18.92
C GLY A 130 -1.37 3.04 -18.24
N GLY A 131 -1.28 4.37 -18.14
CA GLY A 131 -0.14 5.07 -17.53
C GLY A 131 0.02 4.87 -16.02
N LEU A 132 -0.85 4.10 -15.37
CA LEU A 132 -0.72 3.74 -13.94
C LEU A 132 0.00 2.40 -13.73
N ALA A 133 0.07 1.53 -14.74
CA ALA A 133 0.51 0.15 -14.59
C ALA A 133 1.99 0.00 -14.18
N ASP A 134 2.82 0.94 -14.63
CA ASP A 134 4.25 0.99 -14.30
C ASP A 134 4.54 1.70 -12.97
N LEU A 135 3.49 2.19 -12.29
CA LEU A 135 3.54 2.98 -11.05
C LEU A 135 4.23 4.34 -11.16
N THR A 136 4.58 4.82 -12.36
CA THR A 136 5.22 6.13 -12.57
C THR A 136 4.26 7.24 -12.18
N ASN A 137 3.01 7.16 -12.63
CA ASN A 137 1.97 8.16 -12.35
C ASN A 137 1.13 7.85 -11.10
N VAL A 138 1.69 7.06 -10.18
CA VAL A 138 1.04 6.66 -8.93
C VAL A 138 1.77 7.27 -7.75
N SER A 139 1.05 8.04 -6.94
CA SER A 139 1.48 8.55 -5.64
C SER A 139 0.81 7.74 -4.53
N LEU A 140 1.61 7.27 -3.59
CA LEU A 140 1.19 6.50 -2.42
C LEU A 140 1.69 7.21 -1.18
N SER A 141 0.81 7.60 -0.28
CA SER A 141 1.18 8.27 0.96
C SER A 141 0.38 7.74 2.14
N SER A 142 1.10 7.52 3.23
CA SER A 142 0.56 7.29 4.57
C SER A 142 0.95 8.38 5.57
N ALA A 143 1.35 9.57 5.09
CA ALA A 143 1.71 10.71 5.92
C ALA A 143 0.65 11.03 6.97
N GLY A 144 1.09 11.17 8.22
CA GLY A 144 0.22 11.40 9.37
C GLY A 144 -0.32 10.13 10.04
N SER A 145 0.04 8.94 9.55
CA SER A 145 -0.21 7.68 10.26
C SER A 145 0.74 7.49 11.44
N ALA A 146 0.34 6.65 12.40
CA ALA A 146 1.19 6.26 13.52
C ALA A 146 2.46 5.53 13.05
N ALA A 147 3.54 5.58 13.84
CA ALA A 147 4.81 4.91 13.53
C ALA A 147 4.66 3.39 13.30
N GLY A 148 3.74 2.73 14.00
CA GLY A 148 3.45 1.30 13.84
C GLY A 148 2.40 0.96 12.77
N ALA A 149 1.83 1.96 12.10
CA ALA A 149 0.95 1.70 10.95
C ALA A 149 1.77 1.14 9.79
N GLN A 150 1.14 0.32 8.95
CA GLN A 150 1.76 -0.27 7.77
C GLN A 150 0.94 0.00 6.52
N ASN A 151 1.49 -0.29 5.35
CA ASN A 151 0.76 -0.28 4.09
C ASN A 151 0.81 -1.65 3.43
N VAL A 152 -0.13 -1.95 2.54
CA VAL A 152 -0.21 -3.26 1.87
C VAL A 152 -0.46 -3.09 0.38
N LEU A 153 0.42 -3.69 -0.42
CA LEU A 153 0.26 -3.87 -1.85
C LEU A 153 0.45 -5.35 -2.17
N ASP A 154 -0.49 -5.93 -2.93
CA ASP A 154 -0.33 -7.30 -3.41
C ASP A 154 0.19 -7.38 -4.84
N ASN A 155 0.37 -8.63 -5.30
CA ASN A 155 0.95 -8.94 -6.60
C ASN A 155 0.06 -8.53 -7.79
N SER A 156 -1.18 -8.09 -7.54
CA SER A 156 -2.03 -7.50 -8.58
C SER A 156 -1.63 -6.05 -8.90
N ILE A 157 -0.99 -5.38 -7.93
CA ILE A 157 -0.47 -4.02 -8.07
C ILE A 157 1.02 -4.04 -8.40
N VAL A 158 1.79 -4.92 -7.76
CA VAL A 158 3.24 -4.97 -7.86
C VAL A 158 3.69 -6.26 -8.53
N ASN A 159 4.56 -6.16 -9.51
CA ASN A 159 5.14 -7.30 -10.21
C ASN A 159 6.56 -6.96 -10.67
N ASP A 160 7.24 -7.92 -11.30
CA ASP A 160 8.64 -7.76 -11.71
C ASP A 160 8.87 -6.56 -12.65
N ALA A 161 7.88 -6.15 -13.44
CA ALA A 161 8.02 -5.05 -14.39
C ALA A 161 7.93 -3.66 -13.74
N ASN A 162 7.25 -3.52 -12.61
CA ASN A 162 7.03 -2.22 -11.94
C ASN A 162 7.62 -2.13 -10.53
N ARG A 163 8.14 -3.24 -9.99
CA ARG A 163 8.75 -3.32 -8.65
C ARG A 163 9.80 -2.24 -8.45
N ASP A 164 10.73 -2.07 -9.38
CA ASP A 164 11.84 -1.12 -9.18
C ASP A 164 11.34 0.33 -9.15
N THR A 165 10.28 0.66 -9.90
CA THR A 165 9.58 1.97 -9.82
C THR A 165 8.93 2.17 -8.45
N LEU A 166 8.34 1.12 -7.86
CA LEU A 166 7.81 1.17 -6.50
C LEU A 166 8.92 1.37 -5.48
N LEU A 167 9.99 0.58 -5.54
CA LEU A 167 11.08 0.60 -4.56
C LEU A 167 11.88 1.90 -4.55
N ALA A 168 11.81 2.68 -5.65
CA ALA A 168 12.35 4.03 -5.72
C ALA A 168 11.52 5.07 -4.94
N LYS A 169 10.27 4.76 -4.56
CA LYS A 169 9.40 5.67 -3.80
C LYS A 169 9.79 5.69 -2.33
N ARG A 170 9.54 6.82 -1.66
CA ARG A 170 9.71 6.99 -0.21
C ARG A 170 8.33 7.13 0.42
N ILE A 171 7.85 6.06 1.04
CA ILE A 171 6.54 5.98 1.69
C ILE A 171 6.75 6.07 3.20
N GLU A 172 5.88 6.79 3.89
CA GLU A 172 6.07 7.25 5.27
C GLU A 172 6.08 6.11 6.30
N ASN A 173 5.44 4.99 5.96
CA ASN A 173 5.35 3.78 6.77
C ASN A 173 5.79 2.55 5.99
N MET A 174 6.28 1.54 6.72
CA MET A 174 6.61 0.21 6.19
C MET A 174 5.51 -0.30 5.27
N THR A 175 5.87 -0.61 4.03
CA THR A 175 4.94 -1.09 3.01
C THR A 175 5.21 -2.56 2.70
N SER A 176 4.23 -3.40 2.98
CA SER A 176 4.25 -4.81 2.62
C SER A 176 3.99 -4.98 1.14
N VAL A 177 4.89 -5.69 0.47
CA VAL A 177 4.84 -6.01 -0.95
C VAL A 177 4.79 -7.53 -1.09
N GLU A 178 3.63 -8.05 -1.46
CA GLU A 178 3.41 -9.47 -1.74
C GLU A 178 3.77 -9.77 -3.21
N MET A 179 4.76 -10.63 -3.43
CA MET A 179 5.31 -10.93 -4.77
C MET A 179 4.82 -12.25 -5.35
N ASN A 180 3.90 -12.97 -4.70
CA ASN A 180 3.32 -14.23 -5.17
C ASN A 180 4.37 -15.28 -5.57
N GLY A 181 5.43 -15.38 -4.78
CA GLY A 181 6.53 -16.31 -4.97
C GLY A 181 7.59 -15.88 -5.99
N THR A 182 7.43 -14.75 -6.70
CA THR A 182 8.51 -14.23 -7.55
C THR A 182 9.64 -13.64 -6.71
N ALA A 183 10.86 -13.65 -7.24
CA ALA A 183 12.02 -13.16 -6.53
C ALA A 183 12.00 -11.61 -6.44
N ILE A 184 12.15 -11.08 -5.22
CA ILE A 184 12.40 -9.65 -5.01
C ILE A 184 13.83 -9.30 -5.43
N PHE A 185 14.75 -10.26 -5.31
CA PHE A 185 16.13 -10.12 -5.74
C PHE A 185 16.71 -11.46 -6.21
N ASP A 186 17.34 -11.46 -7.37
CA ASP A 186 18.14 -12.57 -7.89
C ASP A 186 19.33 -12.02 -8.69
N ASP A 187 20.54 -12.35 -8.26
CA ASP A 187 21.77 -12.01 -8.97
C ASP A 187 22.46 -13.21 -9.62
N SER A 188 21.83 -14.38 -9.67
CA SER A 188 22.42 -15.63 -10.17
C SER A 188 23.06 -15.47 -11.56
N ALA A 189 22.41 -14.71 -12.44
CA ALA A 189 22.90 -14.40 -13.79
C ALA A 189 23.86 -13.21 -13.90
N LYS A 190 24.08 -12.43 -12.83
CA LYS A 190 24.91 -11.21 -12.83
C LYS A 190 26.38 -11.54 -12.53
N SER A 191 27.32 -10.76 -13.07
CA SER A 191 28.74 -10.85 -12.70
C SER A 191 28.99 -10.22 -11.33
N ASP A 192 28.36 -9.07 -11.09
CA ASP A 192 28.45 -8.35 -9.83
C ASP A 192 27.40 -8.93 -8.88
N LYS A 193 27.89 -9.49 -7.77
CA LYS A 193 27.09 -10.21 -6.79
C LYS A 193 26.81 -9.36 -5.56
N GLY A 194 25.75 -9.71 -4.85
CA GLY A 194 25.32 -9.05 -3.64
C GLY A 194 24.23 -8.02 -3.87
N TRP A 195 23.60 -7.61 -2.77
CA TRP A 195 22.52 -6.62 -2.76
C TRP A 195 22.76 -5.63 -1.64
N THR A 196 23.18 -4.42 -1.99
CA THR A 196 23.34 -3.33 -1.03
C THR A 196 22.36 -2.21 -1.34
N HIS A 197 21.50 -1.86 -0.38
CA HIS A 197 20.57 -0.75 -0.54
C HIS A 197 20.12 -0.14 0.79
N ASP A 198 19.94 1.18 0.79
CA ASP A 198 19.39 1.91 1.93
C ASP A 198 18.00 2.48 1.60
N TYR A 199 16.97 1.75 2.06
CA TYR A 199 15.58 2.17 1.95
C TYR A 199 15.12 3.04 3.13
N SER A 200 15.99 3.29 4.11
CA SER A 200 15.69 4.21 5.20
C SER A 200 15.77 5.68 4.76
N SER A 201 15.09 6.57 5.47
CA SER A 201 15.09 8.01 5.21
C SER A 201 14.81 8.78 6.49
N VAL A 202 15.48 9.92 6.68
CA VAL A 202 15.25 10.80 7.83
C VAL A 202 13.89 11.51 7.74
N ASP A 203 13.39 11.76 6.54
CA ASP A 203 12.10 12.42 6.30
C ASP A 203 10.93 11.44 6.50
N THR A 204 11.18 10.15 6.31
CA THR A 204 10.21 9.06 6.50
C THR A 204 10.80 7.96 7.39
N PRO A 205 11.01 8.23 8.70
CA PRO A 205 11.77 7.36 9.59
C PRO A 205 11.10 6.01 9.89
N ASN A 206 9.78 5.91 9.67
CA ASN A 206 9.03 4.66 9.81
C ASN A 206 8.82 3.96 8.45
N GLY A 207 9.38 4.52 7.38
CA GLY A 207 9.29 4.02 6.01
C GLY A 207 10.25 2.87 5.75
N GLY A 208 9.96 2.12 4.70
CA GLY A 208 10.73 0.95 4.28
C GLY A 208 9.84 -0.12 3.67
N TRP A 209 10.39 -1.31 3.47
CA TRP A 209 9.73 -2.40 2.76
C TRP A 209 9.64 -3.67 3.58
N ILE A 210 8.47 -4.30 3.56
CA ILE A 210 8.30 -5.68 4.01
C ILE A 210 8.13 -6.53 2.77
N PHE A 211 9.15 -7.31 2.43
CA PHE A 211 9.10 -8.20 1.28
C PHE A 211 8.40 -9.50 1.67
N ASN A 212 7.23 -9.75 1.09
CA ASN A 212 6.35 -10.84 1.47
C ASN A 212 6.21 -11.89 0.35
N ASN A 213 6.24 -13.17 0.74
CA ASN A 213 6.05 -14.32 -0.16
C ASN A 213 6.92 -14.21 -1.41
N THR A 214 8.23 -14.22 -1.18
CA THR A 214 9.24 -13.91 -2.20
C THR A 214 10.55 -14.62 -1.88
N SER A 215 11.54 -14.47 -2.76
CA SER A 215 12.89 -14.97 -2.55
C SER A 215 13.97 -13.93 -2.81
N VAL A 216 15.08 -14.09 -2.09
CA VAL A 216 16.36 -13.42 -2.33
C VAL A 216 17.39 -14.49 -2.64
N THR A 217 18.02 -14.42 -3.82
CA THR A 217 19.17 -15.25 -4.17
C THR A 217 20.35 -14.33 -4.48
N ALA A 218 21.32 -14.31 -3.57
CA ALA A 218 22.52 -13.47 -3.68
C ALA A 218 23.80 -14.31 -3.66
N GLY A 219 24.67 -14.06 -4.62
CA GLY A 219 25.99 -14.68 -4.72
C GLY A 219 27.05 -14.04 -3.84
N GLY A 220 26.78 -12.86 -3.25
CA GLY A 220 27.69 -12.05 -2.44
C GLY A 220 26.95 -11.33 -1.30
N ASP A 221 27.59 -10.34 -0.66
CA ASP A 221 27.04 -9.67 0.52
C ASP A 221 25.65 -9.03 0.29
N VAL A 222 24.75 -9.23 1.24
CA VAL A 222 23.44 -8.56 1.30
C VAL A 222 23.44 -7.60 2.47
N ASN A 223 23.38 -6.30 2.19
CA ASN A 223 23.38 -5.24 3.21
C ASN A 223 22.20 -4.28 2.96
N LEU A 224 21.13 -4.45 3.73
CA LEU A 224 19.87 -3.74 3.53
C LEU A 224 19.50 -2.94 4.76
N LYS A 225 19.04 -1.71 4.52
CA LYS A 225 18.41 -0.87 5.55
C LYS A 225 16.96 -0.57 5.23
N GLY A 226 16.12 -0.52 6.26
CA GLY A 226 14.68 -0.28 6.11
C GLY A 226 13.95 -1.45 5.47
N VAL A 227 14.40 -2.68 5.70
CA VAL A 227 13.87 -3.91 5.08
C VAL A 227 13.48 -4.93 6.12
N ALA A 228 12.35 -5.58 5.90
CA ALA A 228 11.89 -6.75 6.64
C ALA A 228 11.43 -7.84 5.65
N PHE A 229 11.32 -9.08 6.12
CA PHE A 229 10.89 -10.21 5.31
C PHE A 229 9.78 -11.00 5.99
N THR A 230 8.77 -11.39 5.22
CA THR A 230 7.74 -12.32 5.67
C THR A 230 7.50 -13.41 4.65
N ASN A 231 7.34 -14.66 5.11
CA ASN A 231 7.10 -15.81 4.23
C ASN A 231 8.11 -15.91 3.07
N ALA A 232 9.36 -15.52 3.33
CA ALA A 232 10.37 -15.40 2.28
C ALA A 232 11.46 -16.48 2.40
N THR A 233 12.20 -16.69 1.32
CA THR A 233 13.42 -17.50 1.32
C THR A 233 14.61 -16.61 0.96
N VAL A 234 15.56 -16.44 1.89
CA VAL A 234 16.77 -15.65 1.69
C VAL A 234 17.97 -16.60 1.64
N THR A 235 18.64 -16.65 0.50
CA THR A 235 19.85 -17.45 0.27
C THR A 235 21.01 -16.52 -0.10
N VAL A 236 22.05 -16.51 0.73
CA VAL A 236 23.32 -15.83 0.49
C VAL A 236 24.42 -16.87 0.38
N SER A 237 24.99 -17.03 -0.81
CA SER A 237 25.94 -18.12 -1.07
C SER A 237 27.36 -17.77 -0.63
N ASN A 238 27.94 -16.67 -1.12
CA ASN A 238 29.33 -16.28 -0.83
C ASN A 238 29.43 -14.89 -0.21
N GLY A 239 28.69 -14.64 0.88
CA GLY A 239 28.67 -13.34 1.55
C GLY A 239 27.91 -13.38 2.87
N SER A 240 27.85 -12.25 3.56
CA SER A 240 27.08 -12.07 4.79
C SER A 240 25.72 -11.45 4.51
N LEU A 241 24.76 -11.70 5.40
CA LEU A 241 23.48 -10.99 5.44
C LEU A 241 23.54 -9.95 6.56
N THR A 242 23.18 -8.71 6.26
CA THR A 242 23.04 -7.64 7.24
C THR A 242 21.74 -6.90 6.99
N LEU A 243 20.88 -6.88 8.01
CA LEU A 243 19.63 -6.13 8.03
C LEU A 243 19.69 -5.08 9.14
N ASP A 244 19.82 -3.81 8.75
CA ASP A 244 19.95 -2.68 9.67
C ASP A 244 18.71 -1.78 9.60
N ASN A 245 17.78 -1.98 10.53
CA ASN A 245 16.62 -1.12 10.70
C ASN A 245 16.76 -0.32 11.99
N GLY A 246 16.27 0.93 11.99
CA GLY A 246 16.15 1.75 13.22
C GLY A 246 15.16 1.21 14.26
N GLY A 247 14.67 -0.02 14.10
CA GLY A 247 13.67 -0.69 14.93
C GLY A 247 13.68 -2.21 14.70
N ALA A 248 12.62 -2.91 15.11
CA ALA A 248 12.52 -4.35 14.94
C ALA A 248 12.63 -4.76 13.45
N VAL A 249 13.26 -5.91 13.19
CA VAL A 249 13.37 -6.52 11.86
C VAL A 249 12.48 -7.78 11.84
N PRO A 250 11.21 -7.69 11.39
CA PRO A 250 10.39 -8.88 11.23
C PRO A 250 11.00 -9.85 10.22
N LEU A 251 11.18 -11.11 10.63
CA LEU A 251 11.58 -12.25 9.79
C LEU A 251 10.54 -13.39 9.90
N THR A 252 9.26 -13.04 9.89
CA THR A 252 8.17 -13.99 10.21
C THR A 252 7.96 -14.98 9.09
N GLY A 253 8.05 -16.28 9.39
CA GLY A 253 7.89 -17.32 8.36
C GLY A 253 9.00 -17.30 7.30
N THR A 254 10.11 -16.63 7.56
CA THR A 254 11.22 -16.48 6.63
C THR A 254 12.30 -17.53 6.91
N THR A 255 12.75 -18.21 5.86
CA THR A 255 13.92 -19.10 5.91
C THR A 255 15.16 -18.34 5.45
N VAL A 256 16.22 -18.35 6.26
CA VAL A 256 17.49 -17.72 5.94
C VAL A 256 18.58 -18.79 5.84
N THR A 257 19.35 -18.76 4.76
CA THR A 257 20.52 -19.62 4.53
C THR A 257 21.69 -18.75 4.12
N VAL A 258 22.78 -18.81 4.89
CA VAL A 258 24.04 -18.13 4.61
C VAL A 258 25.16 -19.17 4.67
N ASN A 259 25.80 -19.46 3.54
CA ASN A 259 26.70 -20.62 3.42
C ASN A 259 28.17 -20.30 3.77
N ASP A 260 28.65 -19.09 3.45
CA ASP A 260 30.07 -18.73 3.62
C ASP A 260 30.27 -17.36 4.31
N GLY A 261 29.28 -16.89 5.06
CA GLY A 261 29.31 -15.59 5.75
C GLY A 261 28.58 -15.59 7.10
N ALA A 262 28.35 -14.39 7.63
CA ALA A 262 27.63 -14.18 8.90
C ALA A 262 26.21 -13.62 8.68
N VAL A 263 25.41 -13.66 9.75
CA VAL A 263 24.10 -12.99 9.87
C VAL A 263 24.17 -12.02 11.03
#